data_AF-A0A3E2CQX5-F1
#
_entry.id   AF-A0A3E2CQX5-F1
#
_cell.length_a   1.000
_cell.length_b   1.000
_cell.length_c   1.000
_cell.angle_alpha   90.00
_cell.angle_beta   90.00
_cell.angle_gamma   90.00
#
_symmetry.space_group_name_H-M   'P 1'
#
loop_
_entity.id
_entity.type
_entity.pdbx_description
1 polymer ?
#
loop_
_entity_poly.entity_id
_entity_poly.type
_entity_poly.pdbx_seq_one_letter_code
_entity_poly.pdbx_strand_id
1 'polypeptide(L)'
;MSQDFGVKNWNPSAAANTSDDDDELSEEDFDKLAAELEQFFTKYVVLENNKFVVHDDAIIADGYGEYLEGFHILAEKFTAGLEEDR
;
A
#
# COMPACT_ATOMS: atom_id res chain seq x y z
N MET A 1 -35.13 -2.95 -33.11
CA MET A 1 -34.36 -3.67 -32.07
C MET A 1 -33.13 -2.84 -31.76
N SER A 2 -33.21 -1.97 -30.75
CA SER A 2 -32.03 -1.31 -30.17
C SER A 2 -31.87 -1.90 -28.79
N GLN A 3 -30.75 -2.61 -28.54
CA GLN A 3 -30.39 -3.01 -27.19
C GLN A 3 -29.86 -1.78 -26.47
N ASP A 4 -30.65 -1.30 -25.52
CA ASP A 4 -30.24 -0.31 -24.54
C ASP A 4 -29.19 -0.95 -23.64
N PHE A 5 -27.92 -0.59 -23.85
CA PHE A 5 -26.85 -0.97 -22.94
C PHE A 5 -27.03 -0.12 -21.69
N GLY A 6 -27.75 -0.69 -20.71
CA GLY A 6 -27.96 -0.08 -19.41
C GLY A 6 -26.62 0.26 -18.76
N VAL A 7 -26.21 1.52 -18.90
CA VAL A 7 -25.15 2.14 -18.12
C VAL A 7 -25.63 2.06 -16.67
N LYS A 8 -25.06 1.13 -15.90
CA LYS A 8 -25.25 1.13 -14.45
C LYS A 8 -24.65 2.44 -13.96
N ASN A 9 -25.54 3.38 -13.64
CA ASN A 9 -25.23 4.62 -12.97
C ASN A 9 -24.61 4.27 -11.61
N TRP A 10 -23.27 4.21 -11.56
CA TRP A 10 -22.53 3.95 -10.33
C TRP A 10 -22.81 5.12 -9.39
N ASN A 11 -23.59 4.84 -8.34
CA ASN A 11 -23.95 5.81 -7.32
C ASN A 11 -23.07 5.55 -6.09
N PRO A 12 -22.01 6.34 -5.84
CA PRO A 12 -21.10 6.14 -4.72
C PRO A 12 -21.78 6.32 -3.36
N SER A 13 -22.97 6.92 -3.33
CA SER A 13 -23.74 7.16 -2.10
C SER A 13 -24.52 5.94 -1.58
N ALA A 14 -24.51 4.80 -2.28
CA ALA A 14 -25.13 3.55 -1.79
C ALA A 14 -24.21 2.74 -0.86
N ALA A 15 -22.94 3.13 -0.70
CA ALA A 15 -22.01 2.53 0.26
C ALA A 15 -22.16 3.10 1.68
N ALA A 16 -22.98 4.15 1.87
CA ALA A 16 -23.30 4.67 3.19
C ALA A 16 -24.49 3.89 3.80
N ASN A 17 -24.34 2.56 3.93
CA ASN A 17 -25.11 1.81 4.90
C ASN A 17 -24.21 1.62 6.12
N THR A 18 -24.62 2.23 7.21
CA THR A 18 -23.97 2.21 8.52
C THR A 18 -23.75 0.77 8.98
N SER A 19 -22.51 0.34 9.00
CA SER A 19 -22.04 -0.46 10.11
C SER A 19 -21.03 0.38 10.88
N ASP A 20 -21.36 0.68 12.14
CA ASP A 20 -20.38 0.80 13.22
C ASP A 20 -19.71 -0.57 13.42
N ASP A 21 -19.12 -1.13 12.36
CA ASP A 21 -18.09 -2.15 12.51
C ASP A 21 -16.85 -1.31 12.79
N ASP A 22 -16.59 -1.08 14.08
CA ASP A 22 -15.21 -1.02 14.55
C ASP A 22 -14.63 -2.37 14.09
N ASP A 23 -14.17 -2.41 12.83
CA ASP A 23 -13.50 -3.55 12.20
C ASP A 23 -12.12 -3.58 12.88
N GLU A 24 -12.15 -3.86 14.18
CA GLU A 24 -11.00 -4.03 15.03
C GLU A 24 -10.27 -5.21 14.39
N LEU A 25 -9.16 -4.90 13.71
CA LEU A 25 -8.37 -5.90 13.00
C LEU A 25 -8.22 -7.10 13.91
N SER A 26 -8.69 -8.26 13.46
CA SER A 26 -8.51 -9.46 14.25
C SER A 26 -7.01 -9.69 14.45
N GLU A 27 -6.63 -10.41 15.51
CA GLU A 27 -5.23 -10.72 15.76
C GLU A 27 -4.58 -11.42 14.54
N GLU A 28 -5.36 -12.24 13.82
CA GLU A 28 -4.95 -12.87 12.55
C GLU A 28 -4.73 -11.86 11.42
N ASP A 29 -5.60 -10.85 11.28
CA ASP A 29 -5.44 -9.79 10.27
C ASP A 29 -4.24 -8.89 10.59
N PHE A 30 -3.97 -8.64 11.87
CA PHE A 30 -2.80 -7.89 12.33
C PHE A 30 -1.50 -8.65 12.07
N ASP A 31 -1.45 -9.95 12.39
CA ASP A 31 -0.28 -10.79 12.09
C ASP A 31 0.00 -10.86 10.59
N LYS A 32 -1.05 -10.95 9.77
CA LYS A 32 -0.93 -10.92 8.32
C LYS A 32 -0.38 -9.58 7.83
N LEU A 33 -0.91 -8.46 8.33
CA LEU A 33 -0.42 -7.13 7.99
C LEU A 33 1.05 -6.95 8.41
N ALA A 34 1.41 -7.43 9.60
CA ALA A 34 2.79 -7.39 10.08
C ALA A 34 3.74 -8.18 9.16
N ALA A 35 3.34 -9.37 8.72
CA ALA A 35 4.12 -10.17 7.78
C ALA A 35 4.25 -9.51 6.40
N GLU A 36 3.19 -8.88 5.90
CA GLU A 36 3.22 -8.13 4.63
C GLU A 36 4.15 -6.91 4.72
N LEU A 37 4.11 -6.18 5.84
CA LEU A 37 5.02 -5.05 6.10
C LEU A 37 6.46 -5.50 6.27
N GLU A 38 6.71 -6.59 6.99
CA GLU A 38 8.06 -7.17 7.14
C GLU A 38 8.63 -7.56 5.76
N GLN A 39 7.84 -8.22 4.93
CA GLN A 39 8.25 -8.58 3.58
C GLN A 39 8.55 -7.32 2.75
N PHE A 40 7.72 -6.28 2.85
CA PHE A 40 7.94 -5.01 2.17
C PHE A 40 9.29 -4.37 2.55
N PHE A 41 9.57 -4.25 3.85
CA PHE A 41 10.81 -3.63 4.35
C PHE A 41 12.05 -4.52 4.22
N THR A 42 11.87 -5.82 3.96
CA THR A 42 12.98 -6.75 3.73
C THR A 42 13.33 -6.87 2.25
N LYS A 43 12.33 -6.78 1.36
CA LYS A 43 12.48 -7.08 -0.07
C LYS A 43 12.54 -5.84 -0.95
N TYR A 44 11.74 -4.81 -0.66
CA TYR A 44 11.54 -3.68 -1.57
C TYR A 44 12.14 -2.38 -1.05
N VAL A 45 11.97 -2.08 0.24
CA VAL A 45 12.46 -0.83 0.86
C VAL A 45 13.28 -1.16 2.09
N VAL A 46 14.59 -1.30 1.93
CA VAL A 46 15.49 -1.82 2.97
C VAL A 46 16.17 -0.68 3.70
N LEU A 47 16.29 -0.78 5.03
CA LEU A 47 17.08 0.16 5.82
C LEU A 47 18.57 -0.19 5.73
N GLU A 48 19.35 0.63 5.03
CA GLU A 48 20.79 0.50 4.87
C GLU A 48 21.50 1.79 5.26
N ASN A 49 22.54 1.72 6.09
CA ASN A 49 23.31 2.89 6.54
C ASN A 49 22.43 4.06 7.04
N ASN A 50 21.40 3.76 7.85
CA ASN A 50 20.42 4.72 8.37
C ASN A 50 19.57 5.43 7.30
N LYS A 51 19.48 4.87 6.09
CA LYS A 51 18.65 5.37 5.00
C LYS A 51 17.81 4.25 4.42
N PHE A 52 16.57 4.54 4.08
CA PHE A 52 15.76 3.59 3.33
C PHE A 52 16.15 3.62 1.85
N VAL A 53 16.47 2.45 1.32
CA VAL A 53 16.94 2.22 -0.06
C VAL A 53 15.93 1.33 -0.77
N VAL A 54 15.56 1.71 -1.99
CA VAL A 54 14.60 0.97 -2.82
C VAL A 54 15.36 -0.03 -3.69
N HIS A 55 14.88 -1.27 -3.71
CA HIS A 55 15.40 -2.34 -4.56
C HIS A 55 14.57 -2.46 -5.85
N ASP A 56 14.85 -1.59 -6.82
CA ASP A 56 14.11 -1.48 -8.08
C ASP A 56 13.98 -2.81 -8.82
N ASP A 57 15.06 -3.61 -8.87
CA ASP A 57 15.06 -4.90 -9.57
C ASP A 57 14.02 -5.88 -8.99
N ALA A 58 13.87 -5.90 -7.67
CA ALA A 58 12.91 -6.78 -6.99
C ALA A 58 11.46 -6.33 -7.25
N ILE A 59 11.23 -5.02 -7.28
CA ILE A 59 9.91 -4.42 -7.55
C ILE A 59 9.50 -4.70 -9.00
N ILE A 60 10.42 -4.52 -9.95
CA ILE A 60 10.17 -4.79 -11.37
C ILE A 60 9.93 -6.29 -11.60
N ALA A 61 10.76 -7.15 -11.00
CA ALA A 61 10.64 -8.61 -11.15
C ALA A 61 9.28 -9.15 -10.65
N ASP A 62 8.73 -8.55 -9.61
CA ASP A 62 7.43 -8.90 -9.03
C ASP A 62 6.24 -8.20 -9.72
N GLY A 63 6.49 -7.36 -10.73
CA GLY A 63 5.47 -6.73 -11.57
C GLY A 63 4.95 -5.38 -11.06
N TYR A 64 5.59 -4.78 -10.05
CA TYR A 64 5.22 -3.49 -9.47
C TYR A 64 5.95 -2.30 -10.12
N GLY A 65 6.55 -2.49 -11.31
CA GLY A 65 7.38 -1.49 -11.97
C GLY A 65 6.68 -0.14 -12.21
N GLU A 66 5.36 -0.14 -12.43
CA GLU A 66 4.57 1.09 -12.60
C GLU A 66 4.50 1.94 -11.32
N TYR A 67 4.75 1.35 -10.15
CA TYR A 67 4.68 2.01 -8.84
C TYR A 67 6.05 2.44 -8.30
N LEU A 68 7.16 2.22 -9.03
CA LEU A 68 8.53 2.49 -8.57
C LEU A 68 8.70 3.90 -7.98
N GLU A 69 8.16 4.92 -8.64
CA GLU A 69 8.21 6.31 -8.14
C GLU A 69 7.60 6.43 -6.74
N GLY A 70 6.50 5.72 -6.48
CA GLY A 70 5.87 5.67 -5.16
C GLY A 70 6.76 5.04 -4.09
N PHE A 71 7.50 3.98 -4.42
CA PHE A 71 8.47 3.35 -3.51
C PHE A 71 9.62 4.31 -3.17
N HIS A 72 10.15 5.04 -4.16
CA HIS A 72 11.20 6.04 -3.94
C HIS A 72 10.74 7.19 -3.05
N ILE A 73 9.53 7.71 -3.29
CA ILE A 73 8.94 8.76 -2.44
C ILE A 73 8.74 8.26 -1.00
N LEU A 74 8.28 7.03 -0.82
CA LEU A 74 8.12 6.42 0.51
C LEU A 74 9.47 6.31 1.23
N ALA A 75 10.49 5.76 0.57
CA ALA A 75 11.82 5.62 1.15
C ALA A 75 12.44 6.97 1.55
N GLU A 76 12.25 8.00 0.73
CA GLU A 76 12.69 9.38 1.05
C GLU A 76 11.99 9.90 2.31
N LYS A 77 10.65 9.76 2.39
CA LYS A 77 9.88 10.20 3.56
C LYS A 77 10.26 9.46 4.84
N PHE A 78 10.44 8.15 4.78
CA PHE A 78 10.87 7.36 5.93
C PHE A 78 12.28 7.77 6.39
N THR A 79 13.18 8.05 5.44
CA THR A 79 14.53 8.56 5.77
C THR A 79 14.45 9.94 6.42
N ALA A 80 13.66 10.86 5.87
CA ALA A 80 13.48 12.20 6.44
C ALA A 80 12.89 12.13 7.87
N GLY A 81 11.95 11.21 8.12
CA GLY A 81 11.42 10.97 9.46
C GLY A 81 12.48 10.47 10.46
N LEU A 82 13.44 9.66 10.02
CA LEU A 82 14.58 9.25 10.86
C LEU A 82 15.54 10.42 11.19
N GLU A 83 15.63 11.42 10.30
CA GLU A 83 16.47 12.60 10.50
C GLU A 83 15.81 13.65 11.40
N GLU A 84 14.47 13.76 11.40
CA GLU A 84 13.72 14.68 12.23
C GLU A 84 13.61 14.23 13.70
N ASP A 85 13.64 12.91 13.97
CA ASP A 85 13.61 12.33 15.32
C ASP A 85 14.99 12.35 16.04
N ARG A 86 16.00 13.01 15.48
CA ARG A 86 17.39 13.04 15.97
C ARG A 86 17.80 14.39 16.57
#